data_AF-A0A522QQM7-F1
#
_entry.id   AF-A0A522QQM7-F1
#
_cell.length_a   1.000
_cell.length_b   1.000
_cell.length_c   1.000
_cell.angle_alpha   90.00
_cell.angle_beta   90.00
_cell.angle_gamma   90.00
#
_symmetry.space_group_name_H-M   'P 1'
#
loop_
_entity.id
_entity.type
_entity.pdbx_description
1 polymer ?
#
loop_
_entity_poly.entity_id
_entity_poly.type
_entity_poly.pdbx_seq_one_letter_code
_entity_poly.pdbx_strand_id
1 'polypeptide(L)'
;VSNSDDDIMRMFETEFDAFGDGGALDLYPEPHRAEIDTLNSWIYETVNDGVYRAGFATTQHAYERAAYRLFESLDTLEDRLSTRRYLFGPRPVESDWRLFVTLVRFDPVYHGHFKCNLRRIFDYQNLYGYLRDLYQIDNVAQTVNFDHIKRHYYYTHDDINPTRIVPIGPQQDLMTPHGRERLG
;
A
#
# COMPACT_ATOMS: atom_id res chain seq x y z
N VAL A 1 25.95 0.82 -0.38
CA VAL A 1 25.14 -0.23 -1.05
C VAL A 1 24.30 -0.90 0.03
N SER A 2 22.98 -0.97 -0.15
CA SER A 2 22.01 -1.51 0.83
C SER A 2 21.00 -2.42 0.13
N ASN A 3 20.34 -3.30 0.89
CA ASN A 3 19.17 -4.09 0.49
C ASN A 3 17.96 -3.85 1.41
N SER A 4 18.05 -2.84 2.29
CA SER A 4 16.94 -2.35 3.12
C SER A 4 16.16 -1.32 2.33
N ASP A 5 14.89 -1.58 2.05
CA ASP A 5 14.02 -0.64 1.33
C ASP A 5 13.81 0.67 2.11
N ASP A 6 13.74 0.60 3.44
CA ASP A 6 13.72 1.77 4.32
C ASP A 6 14.93 2.69 4.10
N ASP A 7 16.13 2.11 4.06
CA ASP A 7 17.37 2.86 3.85
C ASP A 7 17.45 3.40 2.43
N ILE A 8 17.13 2.57 1.43
CA ILE A 8 17.25 2.91 0.01
C ILE A 8 16.32 4.06 -0.35
N MET A 9 15.08 4.08 0.16
CA MET A 9 14.13 5.15 -0.10
C MET A 9 14.68 6.50 0.39
N ARG A 10 15.22 6.55 1.61
CA ARG A 10 15.81 7.77 2.18
C ARG A 10 17.12 8.15 1.50
N MET A 11 17.96 7.18 1.14
CA MET A 11 19.18 7.42 0.36
C MET A 11 18.87 8.10 -0.97
N PHE A 12 17.84 7.64 -1.70
CA PHE A 12 17.44 8.26 -2.97
C PHE A 12 16.86 9.66 -2.78
N GLU A 13 16.21 9.93 -1.65
CA GLU A 13 15.68 11.26 -1.35
C GLU A 13 16.78 12.26 -0.99
N THR A 14 17.74 11.92 -0.12
CA THR A 14 18.73 12.92 0.37
C THR A 14 20.06 12.92 -0.35
N GLU A 15 20.58 11.75 -0.73
CA GLU A 15 21.99 11.62 -1.15
C GLU A 15 22.20 11.94 -2.64
N PHE A 16 21.12 12.09 -3.41
CA PHE A 16 21.16 12.28 -4.86
C PHE A 16 20.56 13.61 -5.33
N ASP A 17 20.29 14.56 -4.42
CA ASP A 17 19.73 15.88 -4.74
C ASP A 17 20.47 16.61 -5.88
N ALA A 18 21.80 16.50 -5.91
CA ALA A 18 22.64 17.11 -6.94
C ALA A 18 22.37 16.58 -8.37
N PHE A 19 21.68 15.44 -8.50
CA PHE A 19 21.32 14.81 -9.76
C PHE A 19 19.80 14.82 -10.03
N GLY A 20 19.01 15.32 -9.08
CA GLY A 20 17.54 15.33 -9.11
C GLY A 20 16.95 16.71 -9.43
N ASP A 21 15.82 17.01 -8.79
CA ASP A 21 15.08 18.27 -8.94
C ASP A 21 15.62 19.41 -8.04
N GLY A 22 16.75 19.18 -7.38
CA GLY A 22 17.35 20.12 -6.43
C GLY A 22 16.66 20.15 -5.05
N GLY A 23 16.08 19.03 -4.62
CA GLY A 23 15.42 18.89 -3.32
C GLY A 23 14.02 19.49 -3.28
N ALA A 24 13.34 19.58 -4.43
CA ALA A 24 11.98 20.13 -4.49
C ALA A 24 10.94 19.14 -3.94
N LEU A 25 11.26 17.84 -4.00
CA LEU A 25 10.53 16.77 -3.35
C LEU A 25 11.10 16.52 -1.95
N ASP A 26 10.25 16.62 -0.93
CA ASP A 26 10.57 16.28 0.46
C ASP A 26 9.61 15.17 0.90
N LEU A 27 10.12 13.93 0.91
CA LEU A 27 9.34 12.75 1.32
C LEU A 27 9.48 12.47 2.81
N TYR A 28 10.42 13.11 3.49
CA TYR A 28 10.69 12.91 4.91
C TYR A 28 10.92 14.25 5.66
N PRO A 29 9.88 15.12 5.68
CA PRO A 29 10.00 16.49 6.18
C PRO A 29 10.30 16.54 7.66
N GLU A 30 11.30 17.34 8.04
CA GLU A 30 11.84 17.45 9.42
C GLU A 30 10.75 17.61 10.50
N PRO A 31 9.72 18.47 10.33
CA PRO A 31 8.67 18.65 11.34
C PRO A 31 7.81 17.40 11.61
N HIS A 32 7.76 16.43 10.68
CA HIS A 32 6.88 15.25 10.79
C HIS A 32 7.64 13.94 10.98
N ARG A 33 8.97 13.93 11.00
CA ARG A 33 9.80 12.71 11.02
C ARG A 33 9.40 11.71 12.11
N ALA A 34 9.27 12.16 13.36
CA ALA A 34 8.92 11.28 14.47
C ALA A 34 7.52 10.66 14.32
N GLU A 35 6.56 11.42 13.78
CA GLU A 35 5.21 10.92 13.52
C GLU A 35 5.19 9.97 12.31
N ILE A 36 5.97 10.27 11.27
CA ILE A 36 6.17 9.41 10.10
C ILE A 36 6.75 8.07 10.53
N ASP A 37 7.82 8.06 11.32
CA ASP A 37 8.44 6.83 11.84
C ASP A 37 7.43 5.99 12.64
N THR A 38 6.66 6.65 13.50
CA THR A 38 5.62 5.99 14.32
C THR A 38 4.53 5.38 13.44
N LEU A 39 4.02 6.14 12.46
CA LEU A 39 2.98 5.67 11.56
C LEU A 39 3.49 4.55 10.65
N ASN A 40 4.71 4.67 10.13
CA ASN A 40 5.34 3.67 9.27
C ASN A 40 5.51 2.35 9.99
N SER A 41 5.98 2.37 11.24
CA SER A 41 6.11 1.17 12.07
C SER A 41 4.75 0.48 12.26
N TRP A 42 3.70 1.25 12.54
CA TRP A 42 2.34 0.72 12.68
C TRP A 42 1.79 0.17 11.35
N ILE A 43 1.89 0.93 10.25
CA ILE A 43 1.47 0.48 8.91
C ILE A 43 2.23 -0.79 8.51
N TYR A 44 3.53 -0.86 8.78
CA TYR A 44 4.31 -2.05 8.51
C TYR A 44 3.77 -3.25 9.26
N GLU A 45 3.62 -3.14 10.58
CA GLU A 45 3.24 -4.27 11.41
C GLU A 45 1.80 -4.76 11.18
N THR A 46 0.88 -3.85 10.89
CA THR A 46 -0.56 -4.17 10.83
C THR A 46 -1.13 -4.26 9.42
N VAL A 47 -0.49 -3.65 8.42
CA VAL A 47 -0.96 -3.61 7.04
C VAL A 47 0.03 -4.30 6.11
N ASN A 48 1.27 -3.82 6.02
CA ASN A 48 2.23 -4.33 5.04
C ASN A 48 2.62 -5.78 5.33
N ASP A 49 3.02 -6.10 6.57
CA ASP A 49 3.27 -7.46 7.05
C ASP A 49 1.95 -8.15 7.44
N GLY A 50 0.93 -7.37 7.83
CA GLY A 50 -0.38 -7.88 8.26
C GLY A 50 -1.07 -8.78 7.22
N VAL A 51 -1.02 -8.41 5.93
CA VAL A 51 -1.58 -9.23 4.85
C VAL A 51 -0.85 -10.58 4.70
N TYR A 52 0.47 -10.61 4.92
CA TYR A 52 1.25 -11.86 4.87
C TYR A 52 1.02 -12.72 6.10
N ARG A 53 0.89 -12.11 7.29
CA ARG A 53 0.52 -12.82 8.52
C ARG A 53 -0.84 -13.53 8.37
N ALA A 54 -1.80 -12.90 7.69
CA ALA A 54 -3.07 -13.54 7.37
C ALA A 54 -2.90 -14.65 6.30
N GLY A 55 -2.21 -14.34 5.19
CA GLY A 55 -2.06 -15.25 4.06
C GLY A 55 -1.29 -16.54 4.34
N PHE A 56 -0.27 -16.46 5.20
CA PHE A 56 0.58 -17.59 5.58
C PHE A 56 0.20 -18.24 6.91
N ALA A 57 -0.89 -17.80 7.54
CA ALA A 57 -1.36 -18.42 8.78
C ALA A 57 -1.69 -19.91 8.57
N THR A 58 -1.12 -20.76 9.43
CA THR A 58 -1.32 -22.22 9.40
C THR A 58 -2.44 -22.69 10.33
N THR A 59 -3.04 -21.79 11.11
CA THR A 59 -4.15 -22.08 12.01
C THR A 59 -5.24 -21.02 11.88
N GLN A 60 -6.49 -21.42 12.10
CA GLN A 60 -7.65 -20.52 12.03
C GLN A 60 -7.50 -19.32 12.98
N HIS A 61 -7.07 -19.56 14.23
CA HIS A 61 -6.91 -18.49 15.22
C HIS A 61 -5.83 -17.47 14.82
N ALA A 62 -4.71 -17.93 14.26
CA ALA A 62 -3.66 -17.03 13.79
C ALA A 62 -4.15 -16.17 12.60
N TYR A 63 -4.87 -16.79 11.66
CA TYR A 63 -5.49 -16.10 10.53
C TYR A 63 -6.48 -15.02 11.01
N GLU A 64 -7.43 -15.38 11.88
CA GLU A 64 -8.46 -14.47 12.38
C GLU A 64 -7.82 -13.27 13.09
N ARG A 65 -6.85 -13.51 13.98
CA ARG A 65 -6.16 -12.42 14.69
C ARG A 65 -5.45 -11.46 13.73
N ALA A 66 -4.77 -11.98 12.71
CA ALA A 66 -4.07 -11.15 11.73
C ALA A 66 -5.07 -10.39 10.83
N ALA A 67 -6.09 -11.07 10.34
CA ALA A 67 -7.11 -10.48 9.47
C ALA A 67 -7.92 -9.39 10.21
N TYR A 68 -8.37 -9.62 11.44
CA TYR A 68 -9.08 -8.60 12.21
C TYR A 68 -8.21 -7.37 12.47
N ARG A 69 -6.94 -7.55 12.88
CA ARG A 69 -6.03 -6.42 13.10
C ARG A 69 -5.75 -5.62 11.83
N LEU A 70 -5.63 -6.30 10.68
CA LEU A 70 -5.51 -5.65 9.38
C LEU A 70 -6.73 -4.77 9.09
N PHE A 71 -7.94 -5.30 9.24
CA PHE A 71 -9.16 -4.55 8.94
C PHE A 71 -9.43 -3.42 9.93
N GLU A 72 -9.13 -3.57 11.22
CA GLU A 72 -9.13 -2.46 12.19
C GLU A 72 -8.18 -1.33 11.76
N SER A 73 -7.03 -1.69 11.19
CA SER A 73 -6.04 -0.71 10.70
C SER A 73 -6.50 -0.03 9.41
N LEU A 74 -7.09 -0.78 8.47
CA LEU A 74 -7.71 -0.19 7.28
C LEU A 74 -8.87 0.74 7.64
N ASP A 75 -9.70 0.39 8.62
CA ASP A 75 -10.79 1.25 9.10
C ASP A 75 -10.25 2.54 9.76
N THR A 76 -9.15 2.45 10.50
CA THR A 76 -8.45 3.62 11.07
C THR A 76 -7.89 4.54 9.97
N LEU A 77 -7.30 3.95 8.92
CA LEU A 77 -6.77 4.70 7.78
C LEU A 77 -7.88 5.34 6.94
N GLU A 78 -8.98 4.62 6.73
CA GLU A 78 -10.18 5.14 6.06
C GLU A 78 -10.72 6.38 6.76
N ASP A 79 -10.88 6.33 8.10
CA ASP A 79 -11.33 7.48 8.88
C ASP A 79 -10.32 8.64 8.82
N ARG A 80 -9.02 8.36 8.95
CA ARG A 80 -7.96 9.38 8.84
C ARG A 80 -8.01 10.10 7.49
N LEU A 81 -8.22 9.36 6.40
CA LEU A 81 -8.25 9.86 5.02
C LEU A 81 -9.58 10.52 4.67
N SER A 82 -10.62 10.43 5.50
CA SER A 82 -11.90 11.12 5.28
C SER A 82 -11.79 12.65 5.27
N THR A 83 -10.79 13.17 6.00
CA THR A 83 -10.58 14.62 6.21
C THR A 83 -9.24 15.13 5.69
N ARG A 84 -8.36 14.24 5.21
CA ARG A 84 -7.01 14.56 4.74
C ARG A 84 -6.76 13.94 3.38
N ARG A 85 -6.12 14.67 2.45
CA ARG A 85 -5.79 14.13 1.13
C ARG A 85 -4.76 13.01 1.18
N TYR A 86 -3.68 13.19 1.92
CA TYR A 86 -2.64 12.18 2.20
C TYR A 86 -2.46 11.97 3.71
N LEU A 87 -1.57 11.06 4.11
CA LEU A 87 -1.43 10.68 5.52
C LEU A 87 -0.97 11.83 6.43
N PHE A 88 -0.18 12.78 5.92
CA PHE A 88 0.37 13.91 6.68
C PHE A 88 -0.04 15.30 6.18
N GLY A 89 -0.71 15.40 5.02
CA GLY A 89 -1.08 16.72 4.50
C GLY A 89 -1.53 16.70 3.04
N PRO A 90 -1.29 17.80 2.29
CA PRO A 90 -1.71 17.94 0.90
C PRO A 90 -0.73 17.35 -0.12
N ARG A 91 0.46 16.89 0.32
CA ARG A 91 1.45 16.20 -0.51
C ARG A 91 1.78 14.83 0.09
N PRO A 92 2.04 13.81 -0.75
CA PRO A 92 2.44 12.49 -0.26
C PRO A 92 3.86 12.54 0.31
N VAL A 93 4.08 11.79 1.39
CA VAL A 93 5.39 11.56 2.03
C VAL A 93 5.73 10.06 1.98
N GLU A 94 6.87 9.63 2.52
CA GLU A 94 7.29 8.23 2.47
C GLU A 94 6.23 7.24 3.01
N SER A 95 5.45 7.64 4.02
CA SER A 95 4.35 6.83 4.56
C SER A 95 3.30 6.47 3.50
N ASP A 96 3.01 7.40 2.59
CA ASP A 96 2.00 7.19 1.56
C ASP A 96 2.45 6.12 0.56
N TRP A 97 3.73 6.14 0.19
CA TRP A 97 4.32 5.18 -0.74
C TRP A 97 4.45 3.79 -0.12
N ARG A 98 4.79 3.69 1.17
CA ARG A 98 4.80 2.43 1.93
C ARG A 98 3.40 1.81 2.03
N LEU A 99 2.36 2.63 2.19
CA LEU A 99 0.98 2.15 2.18
C LEU A 99 0.53 1.74 0.76
N PHE A 100 0.84 2.57 -0.24
CA PHE A 100 0.44 2.39 -1.64
C PHE A 100 0.79 1.01 -2.19
N VAL A 101 2.02 0.55 -1.96
CA VAL A 101 2.49 -0.75 -2.50
C VAL A 101 1.66 -1.92 -1.97
N THR A 102 1.07 -1.80 -0.78
CA THR A 102 0.14 -2.80 -0.24
C THR A 102 -1.26 -2.63 -0.82
N LEU A 103 -1.80 -1.41 -0.83
CA LEU A 103 -3.17 -1.14 -1.33
C LEU A 103 -3.34 -1.55 -2.80
N VAL A 104 -2.37 -1.23 -3.65
CA VAL A 104 -2.44 -1.53 -5.09
C VAL A 104 -2.45 -3.03 -5.40
N ARG A 105 -1.94 -3.86 -4.47
CA ARG A 105 -1.92 -5.33 -4.57
C ARG A 105 -3.10 -6.00 -3.85
N PHE A 106 -3.88 -5.24 -3.07
CA PHE A 106 -4.88 -5.80 -2.19
C PHE A 106 -5.99 -6.52 -2.97
N ASP A 107 -6.73 -5.83 -3.83
CA ASP A 107 -7.84 -6.43 -4.56
C ASP A 107 -7.38 -7.51 -5.57
N PRO A 108 -6.26 -7.33 -6.30
CA PRO A 108 -5.76 -8.36 -7.22
C PRO A 108 -5.21 -9.62 -6.55
N VAL A 109 -4.67 -9.50 -5.34
CA VAL A 109 -3.94 -10.59 -4.67
C VAL A 109 -4.46 -10.80 -3.25
N TYR A 110 -4.20 -9.88 -2.33
CA TYR A 110 -4.34 -10.16 -0.89
C TYR A 110 -5.77 -10.50 -0.49
N HIS A 111 -6.76 -9.88 -1.13
CA HIS A 111 -8.16 -10.15 -0.91
C HIS A 111 -8.51 -11.62 -1.15
N GLY A 112 -8.05 -12.20 -2.27
CA GLY A 112 -8.31 -13.60 -2.61
C GLY A 112 -7.24 -14.54 -2.06
N HIS A 113 -6.01 -14.40 -2.56
CA HIS A 113 -4.87 -15.29 -2.29
C HIS A 113 -4.54 -15.40 -0.81
N PHE A 114 -4.53 -14.28 -0.09
CA PHE A 114 -4.26 -14.23 1.35
C PHE A 114 -5.52 -14.24 2.21
N LYS A 115 -6.70 -14.40 1.60
CA LYS A 115 -8.00 -14.45 2.27
C LYS A 115 -8.31 -13.17 3.07
N CYS A 116 -7.69 -12.04 2.76
CA CYS A 116 -8.02 -10.75 3.39
C CYS A 116 -9.34 -10.20 2.81
N ASN A 117 -10.46 -10.89 3.07
CA ASN A 117 -11.68 -10.77 2.28
C ASN A 117 -12.91 -10.24 3.05
N LEU A 118 -12.71 -9.51 4.15
CA LEU A 118 -13.83 -8.81 4.82
C LEU A 118 -14.42 -7.73 3.88
N ARG A 119 -13.55 -6.97 3.22
CA ARG A 119 -13.86 -5.90 2.25
C ARG A 119 -12.71 -5.79 1.24
N ARG A 120 -13.01 -5.37 0.01
CA ARG A 120 -11.99 -4.92 -0.96
C ARG A 120 -11.60 -3.48 -0.66
N ILE A 121 -10.43 -3.03 -1.12
CA ILE A 121 -10.09 -1.60 -1.12
C ILE A 121 -11.11 -0.80 -1.93
N PHE A 122 -11.62 -1.36 -3.04
CA PHE A 122 -12.74 -0.77 -3.78
C PHE A 122 -13.96 -0.41 -2.91
N ASP A 123 -14.24 -1.17 -1.85
CA ASP A 123 -15.40 -0.96 -0.97
C ASP A 123 -15.16 0.16 0.08
N TYR A 124 -13.92 0.68 0.18
CA TYR A 124 -13.55 1.81 1.04
C TYR A 124 -13.52 3.11 0.24
N GLN A 125 -14.37 4.08 0.60
CA GLN A 125 -14.51 5.31 -0.19
C GLN A 125 -13.22 6.15 -0.19
N ASN A 126 -12.62 6.39 0.97
CA ASN A 126 -11.45 7.25 1.09
C ASN A 126 -10.18 6.52 0.67
N LEU A 127 -9.97 5.27 1.09
CA LEU A 127 -8.82 4.46 0.66
C LEU A 127 -8.81 4.22 -0.84
N TYR A 128 -9.95 3.95 -1.49
CA TYR A 128 -9.98 3.78 -2.94
C TYR A 128 -9.76 5.08 -3.70
N GLY A 129 -10.29 6.21 -3.18
CA GLY A 129 -9.97 7.54 -3.71
C GLY A 129 -8.48 7.85 -3.58
N TYR A 130 -7.90 7.59 -2.41
CA TYR A 130 -6.49 7.77 -2.10
C TYR A 130 -5.56 6.91 -2.97
N LEU A 131 -5.88 5.61 -3.15
CA LEU A 131 -5.14 4.71 -4.03
C LEU A 131 -5.11 5.24 -5.47
N ARG A 132 -6.25 5.72 -5.97
CA ARG A 132 -6.35 6.29 -7.32
C ARG A 132 -5.61 7.62 -7.46
N ASP A 133 -5.68 8.50 -6.47
CA ASP A 133 -4.93 9.77 -6.42
C ASP A 133 -3.41 9.49 -6.56
N LEU A 134 -2.85 8.59 -5.74
CA LEU A 134 -1.44 8.19 -5.85
C LEU A 134 -1.10 7.49 -7.15
N TYR A 135 -1.97 6.59 -7.64
CA TYR A 135 -1.74 5.87 -8.89
C TYR A 135 -1.67 6.80 -10.11
N GLN A 136 -2.41 7.91 -10.07
CA GLN A 136 -2.51 8.90 -11.14
C GLN A 136 -1.43 9.99 -11.08
N ILE A 137 -0.58 10.01 -10.04
CA ILE A 137 0.62 10.86 -10.03
C ILE A 137 1.52 10.46 -11.21
N ASP A 138 2.06 11.48 -11.90
CA ASP A 138 2.89 11.29 -13.08
C ASP A 138 3.95 10.21 -12.86
N ASN A 139 4.06 9.30 -13.83
CA ASN A 139 5.01 8.18 -13.85
C ASN A 139 4.78 7.08 -12.80
N VAL A 140 3.78 7.15 -11.93
CA VAL A 140 3.50 6.09 -10.94
C VAL A 140 2.87 4.87 -11.60
N ALA A 141 1.84 5.06 -12.43
CA ALA A 141 1.10 3.96 -13.06
C ALA A 141 2.00 2.96 -13.82
N GLN A 142 3.05 3.45 -14.50
CA GLN A 142 4.01 2.62 -15.24
C GLN A 142 4.90 1.74 -14.35
N THR A 143 5.00 2.04 -13.05
CA THR A 143 5.73 1.20 -12.09
C THR A 143 4.92 -0.02 -11.64
N VAL A 144 3.61 -0.06 -11.96
CA VAL A 144 2.68 -1.10 -11.52
C VAL A 144 2.36 -2.04 -12.67
N ASN A 145 2.87 -3.27 -12.60
CA ASN A 145 2.53 -4.34 -13.53
C ASN A 145 1.66 -5.40 -12.84
N PHE A 146 0.33 -5.32 -13.05
CA PHE A 146 -0.64 -6.24 -12.43
C PHE A 146 -0.46 -7.69 -12.85
N ASP A 147 0.02 -7.93 -14.07
CA ASP A 147 0.29 -9.27 -14.55
C ASP A 147 1.47 -9.90 -13.77
N HIS A 148 2.57 -9.18 -13.62
CA HIS A 148 3.72 -9.63 -12.82
C HIS A 148 3.34 -9.83 -11.35
N ILE A 149 2.58 -8.89 -10.78
CA ILE A 149 2.05 -9.00 -9.41
C ILE A 149 1.25 -10.29 -9.27
N LYS A 150 0.21 -10.50 -10.08
CA LYS A 150 -0.66 -11.68 -9.94
C LYS A 150 0.10 -12.97 -10.20
N ARG A 151 0.92 -13.04 -11.24
CA ARG A 151 1.70 -14.25 -11.56
C ARG A 151 2.64 -14.63 -10.43
N HIS A 152 3.35 -13.67 -9.83
CA HIS A 152 4.23 -13.98 -8.72
C HIS A 152 3.47 -14.66 -7.56
N TYR A 153 2.39 -14.04 -7.07
CA TYR A 153 1.69 -14.58 -5.90
C TYR A 153 0.97 -15.89 -6.17
N TYR A 154 0.19 -15.97 -7.24
CA TYR A 154 -0.64 -17.15 -7.50
C TYR A 154 0.16 -18.32 -8.06
N TYR A 155 1.34 -18.10 -8.67
CA TYR A 155 2.16 -19.16 -9.26
C TYR A 155 3.28 -19.64 -8.33
N THR A 156 3.92 -18.74 -7.56
CA THR A 156 5.07 -19.09 -6.71
C THR A 156 4.66 -19.69 -5.36
N HIS A 157 3.53 -19.29 -4.78
CA HIS A 157 3.06 -19.81 -3.49
C HIS A 157 2.21 -21.07 -3.66
N ASP A 158 2.80 -22.17 -4.11
CA ASP A 158 2.10 -23.43 -4.33
C ASP A 158 1.59 -24.09 -3.04
N ASP A 159 2.16 -23.77 -1.88
CA ASP A 159 1.59 -24.15 -0.58
C ASP A 159 0.19 -23.54 -0.33
N ILE A 160 -0.09 -22.36 -0.89
CA ILE A 160 -1.40 -21.68 -0.79
C ILE A 160 -2.27 -22.01 -2.00
N ASN A 161 -1.69 -22.02 -3.20
CA ASN A 161 -2.38 -22.28 -4.46
C ASN A 161 -1.69 -23.38 -5.27
N PRO A 162 -1.90 -24.68 -4.94
CA PRO A 162 -1.24 -25.79 -5.62
C PRO A 162 -1.54 -25.86 -7.12
N THR A 163 -2.70 -25.33 -7.54
CA THR A 163 -3.13 -25.34 -8.94
C THR A 163 -2.35 -24.35 -9.82
N ARG A 164 -1.71 -23.34 -9.20
CA ARG A 164 -1.02 -22.22 -9.86
C ARG A 164 -1.89 -21.44 -10.85
N ILE A 165 -3.20 -21.59 -10.76
CA ILE A 165 -4.16 -20.84 -11.57
C ILE A 165 -4.13 -19.39 -11.09
N VAL A 166 -3.93 -18.47 -12.04
CA VAL A 166 -3.98 -17.03 -11.81
C VAL A 166 -5.41 -16.54 -12.11
N PRO A 167 -6.13 -15.94 -11.15
CA PRO A 167 -7.49 -15.46 -11.38
C PRO A 167 -7.56 -14.42 -12.50
N ILE A 168 -8.67 -14.40 -13.25
CA ILE A 168 -8.87 -13.41 -14.32
C ILE A 168 -9.13 -11.99 -13.77
N GLY A 169 -9.81 -11.89 -12.63
CA GLY A 169 -10.16 -10.62 -11.99
C GLY A 169 -9.08 -10.03 -11.08
N PRO A 170 -9.40 -8.93 -10.37
CA PRO A 170 -10.59 -8.12 -10.54
C PRO A 170 -10.53 -7.27 -11.83
N GLN A 171 -11.69 -6.87 -12.34
CA GLN A 171 -11.76 -5.74 -13.26
C GLN A 171 -11.64 -4.47 -12.42
N GLN A 172 -10.63 -3.66 -12.68
CA GLN A 172 -10.38 -2.41 -11.96
C GLN A 172 -9.86 -1.35 -12.93
N ASP A 173 -10.30 -0.11 -12.74
CA ASP A 173 -9.79 1.04 -13.46
C ASP A 173 -9.36 2.12 -12.46
N LEU A 174 -8.05 2.15 -12.20
CA LEU A 174 -7.43 3.09 -11.28
C LEU A 174 -7.20 4.48 -11.91
N MET A 175 -7.52 4.67 -13.19
CA MET A 175 -7.43 5.97 -13.89
C MET A 175 -8.75 6.77 -13.83
N THR A 176 -9.81 6.20 -13.24
CA THR A 176 -11.06 6.94 -13.02
C THR A 176 -10.87 8.12 -12.06
N PRO A 177 -11.57 9.26 -12.26
CA PRO A 177 -11.45 10.42 -11.39
C PRO A 177 -11.66 10.08 -9.91
N HIS A 178 -10.75 10.53 -9.05
CA HIS A 178 -10.76 10.22 -7.62
C HIS A 178 -11.45 11.27 -6.75
N GLY A 179 -11.51 12.54 -7.18
CA GLY A 179 -12.23 13.60 -6.47
C GLY A 179 -11.58 14.03 -5.14
N ARG A 180 -10.28 13.74 -4.97
CA ARG A 180 -9.53 13.97 -3.71
C ARG A 180 -8.93 15.37 -3.64
N GLU A 181 -8.82 16.06 -4.77
CA GLU A 181 -8.40 17.46 -4.89
C GLU A 181 -9.26 18.43 -4.06
N ARG A 182 -10.50 18.04 -3.73
CA ARG A 182 -11.37 18.81 -2.82
C ARG A 182 -10.85 18.92 -1.38
N LEU A 183 -9.88 18.08 -1.01
CA LEU A 183 -9.30 18.01 0.34
C LEU A 183 -7.95 18.74 0.46
N GLY A 184 -7.51 19.46 -0.58
CA GLY A 184 -6.24 20.20 -0.60
C GLY A 184 -5.43 19.95 -1.87
#